data_AF-A0AAD5A5S4-F1
#
_entry.id   AF-A0AAD5A5S4-F1
#
_cell.length_a   1.000
_cell.length_b   1.000
_cell.length_c   1.000
_cell.angle_alpha   90.00
_cell.angle_beta   90.00
_cell.angle_gamma   90.00
#
_symmetry.space_group_name_H-M   'P 1'
#
loop_
_entity.id
_entity.type
_entity.pdbx_description
1 polymer ?
#
loop_
_entity_poly.entity_id
_entity_poly.type
_entity_poly.pdbx_seq_one_letter_code
_entity_poly.pdbx_strand_id
1 'polypeptide(L)'
;GVIPKWFHGFISRKLSEELLMTKPQGYFLIRISESRIGYTLSYRSVDVCRHFMIDMLPGNQYEIVGENLRHPSLHDLVAYYQRTPIYP
;
A
#
# COMPACT_ATOMS: atom_id res chain seq x y z
N GLY A 1 -13.53 -8.39 14.51
CA GLY A 1 -12.28 -7.80 14.02
C GLY A 1 -12.61 -6.54 13.26
N VAL A 2 -11.90 -5.44 13.53
CA VAL A 2 -12.12 -4.17 12.83
C VAL A 2 -11.20 -4.13 11.61
N ILE A 3 -11.77 -4.01 10.42
CA ILE A 3 -10.98 -3.83 9.20
C ILE A 3 -10.37 -2.42 9.24
N PRO A 4 -9.05 -2.26 9.07
CA PRO A 4 -8.43 -0.95 9.05
C PRO A 4 -9.01 -0.07 7.93
N LYS A 5 -9.25 1.21 8.22
CA LYS A 5 -9.82 2.16 7.24
C LYS A 5 -8.95 2.35 5.98
N TRP A 6 -7.65 2.06 6.08
CA TRP A 6 -6.73 2.12 4.95
C TRP A 6 -6.78 0.87 4.06
N PHE A 7 -7.47 -0.21 4.45
CA PHE A 7 -7.59 -1.42 3.65
C PHE A 7 -8.91 -1.41 2.86
N HIS A 8 -8.80 -1.41 1.53
CA HIS A 8 -9.95 -1.26 0.63
C HIS A 8 -10.30 -2.57 -0.12
N GLY A 9 -9.60 -3.67 0.15
CA GLY A 9 -9.87 -4.96 -0.50
C GLY A 9 -9.65 -4.91 -2.01
N PHE A 10 -10.56 -5.52 -2.76
CA PHE A 10 -10.50 -5.62 -4.22
C PHE A 10 -11.03 -4.34 -4.88
N ILE A 11 -10.16 -3.35 -5.07
CA ILE A 11 -10.43 -2.18 -5.91
C ILE A 11 -9.39 -2.05 -7.01
N SER A 12 -9.80 -1.52 -8.16
CA SER A 12 -8.90 -1.33 -9.29
C SER A 12 -7.91 -0.19 -9.05
N ARG A 13 -6.83 -0.18 -9.82
CA ARG A 13 -5.90 0.96 -9.85
C ARG A 13 -6.65 2.28 -10.12
N LYS A 14 -7.52 2.31 -11.12
CA LYS A 14 -8.28 3.51 -11.49
C LYS A 14 -9.15 4.02 -10.33
N LEU A 15 -9.89 3.12 -9.67
CA LEU A 15 -10.72 3.50 -8.53
C LEU A 15 -9.87 4.00 -7.35
N SER A 16 -8.69 3.42 -7.11
CA SER A 16 -7.78 3.94 -6.07
C SER A 16 -7.28 5.35 -6.37
N GLU A 17 -7.02 5.67 -7.63
CA GLU A 17 -6.59 7.01 -8.06
C GLU A 17 -7.73 8.04 -7.90
N GLU A 18 -8.96 7.69 -8.29
CA GLU A 18 -10.16 8.52 -8.11
C GLU A 18 -10.42 8.82 -6.62
N LEU A 19 -10.33 7.80 -5.76
CA LEU A 19 -10.52 7.96 -4.32
C LEU A 19 -9.45 8.88 -3.69
N LEU A 20 -8.19 8.78 -4.12
CA LEU A 20 -7.08 9.56 -3.58
C LEU A 20 -6.98 10.96 -4.18
N MET A 21 -7.52 11.21 -5.38
CA MET A 21 -7.50 12.52 -6.03
C MET A 21 -8.20 13.60 -5.19
N THR A 22 -9.25 13.22 -4.47
CA THR A 22 -10.03 14.12 -3.60
C THR A 22 -9.43 14.27 -2.19
N LYS A 23 -8.31 13.59 -1.89
CA LYS A 23 -7.68 13.59 -0.57
C LYS A 23 -6.46 14.51 -0.52
N PRO A 24 -6.12 15.02 0.68
CA PRO A 24 -4.86 15.71 0.91
C PRO A 24 -3.64 14.84 0.53
N GLN A 25 -2.53 15.50 0.21
CA GLN A 25 -1.23 14.83 0.10
C GLN A 25 -0.92 14.05 1.37
N GLY A 26 -0.30 12.89 1.22
CA GLY A 26 0.03 12.01 2.36
C GLY A 26 -0.99 10.89 2.57
N TYR A 27 -2.20 11.01 2.00
CA TYR A 27 -3.20 9.95 2.07
C TYR A 27 -2.77 8.72 1.26
N PHE A 28 -3.08 7.55 1.79
CA PHE A 28 -2.82 6.28 1.15
C PHE A 28 -3.97 5.30 1.39
N LEU A 29 -3.97 4.24 0.60
CA LEU A 29 -4.77 3.05 0.83
C LEU A 29 -4.01 1.81 0.37
N ILE A 30 -4.39 0.65 0.89
CA ILE A 30 -3.92 -0.65 0.44
C ILE A 30 -5.09 -1.39 -0.22
N ARG A 31 -4.82 -1.92 -1.40
CA ARG A 31 -5.74 -2.75 -2.19
C ARG A 31 -5.10 -4.09 -2.52
N ILE A 32 -5.92 -5.08 -2.82
CA ILE A 32 -5.45 -6.38 -3.32
C ILE A 32 -4.98 -6.17 -4.76
N SER A 33 -3.83 -6.77 -5.12
CA SER A 33 -3.28 -6.62 -6.46
C SER A 33 -4.09 -7.40 -7.49
N GLU A 34 -4.42 -6.77 -8.62
CA GLU A 34 -5.16 -7.38 -9.73
C GLU A 34 -4.26 -8.28 -10.60
N SER A 35 -2.94 -8.05 -10.58
CA SER A 35 -1.99 -8.65 -11.54
C SER A 35 -1.10 -9.73 -10.94
N ARG A 36 -1.03 -9.85 -9.60
CA ARG A 36 -0.21 -10.86 -8.92
C ARG A 36 -0.72 -11.14 -7.51
N ILE A 37 -0.26 -12.24 -6.92
CA ILE A 37 -0.48 -12.55 -5.50
C ILE A 37 0.23 -11.47 -4.66
N GLY A 38 -0.53 -10.71 -3.87
CA GLY A 38 0.00 -9.63 -3.06
C GLY A 38 -0.97 -8.46 -2.93
N TYR A 39 -0.44 -7.32 -2.51
CA TYR A 39 -1.18 -6.08 -2.34
C TYR A 39 -0.52 -4.94 -3.11
N THR A 40 -1.18 -3.80 -3.15
CA THR A 40 -0.61 -2.56 -3.66
C THR A 40 -0.93 -1.43 -2.70
N LEU A 41 0.09 -0.69 -2.30
CA LEU A 41 -0.02 0.59 -1.60
C LEU A 41 -0.19 1.69 -2.65
N SER A 42 -1.34 2.33 -2.68
CA SER A 42 -1.61 3.51 -3.51
C SER A 42 -1.51 4.77 -2.64
N TYR A 43 -0.72 5.75 -3.07
CA TYR A 43 -0.34 6.91 -2.27
C TYR A 43 -0.52 8.23 -3.04
N ARG A 44 -1.16 9.21 -2.42
CA ARG A 44 -1.28 10.57 -2.93
C ARG A 44 0.00 11.35 -2.69
N SER A 45 0.90 11.32 -3.68
CA SER A 45 2.05 12.23 -3.74
C SER A 45 1.64 13.61 -4.29
N VAL A 46 2.57 14.56 -4.29
CA VAL A 46 2.35 15.94 -4.77
C VAL A 46 1.75 15.95 -6.17
N ASP A 47 2.44 15.32 -7.12
CA ASP A 47 2.10 15.43 -8.54
C ASP A 47 1.23 14.27 -9.03
N VAL A 48 1.56 13.05 -8.61
CA VAL A 48 0.96 11.81 -9.14
C VAL A 48 0.53 10.85 -8.04
N CYS A 49 -0.45 10.00 -8.32
CA CYS A 49 -0.73 8.85 -7.46
C CYS A 49 0.36 7.80 -7.69
N ARG A 50 1.11 7.48 -6.63
CA ARG A 50 2.17 6.46 -6.67
C ARG A 50 1.62 5.12 -6.23
N HIS A 51 2.13 4.04 -6.82
CA HIS A 51 1.70 2.68 -6.54
C HIS A 51 2.91 1.80 -6.25
N PHE A 52 2.95 1.22 -5.07
CA PHE A 52 4.02 0.33 -4.62
C PHE A 52 3.46 -1.08 -4.44
N MET A 53 4.08 -2.07 -5.09
CA MET A 53 3.68 -3.46 -4.93
C MET A 53 4.15 -3.98 -3.58
N ILE A 54 3.29 -4.74 -2.90
CA ILE A 54 3.62 -5.44 -1.67
C ILE A 54 3.51 -6.93 -1.95
N ASP A 55 4.64 -7.62 -1.89
CA ASP A 55 4.70 -9.06 -2.09
C ASP A 55 4.44 -9.79 -0.76
N MET A 56 3.80 -10.96 -0.87
CA MET A 56 3.64 -11.90 0.25
C MET A 56 4.69 -12.98 0.12
N LEU A 57 5.62 -13.00 1.07
CA LEU A 57 6.73 -13.94 1.12
C LEU A 57 6.39 -15.20 1.92
N PRO A 58 7.13 -16.31 1.72
CA PRO A 58 7.05 -17.48 2.59
C PRO A 58 7.23 -17.10 4.06
N GLY A 59 6.48 -17.75 4.96
CA GLY A 59 6.50 -17.43 6.39
C GLY A 59 5.63 -16.23 6.79
N ASN A 60 4.64 -15.86 5.96
CA ASN A 60 3.69 -14.77 6.20
C ASN A 60 4.36 -13.41 6.42
N GLN A 61 5.39 -13.12 5.63
CA GLN A 61 6.08 -11.84 5.65
C GLN A 61 5.65 -10.97 4.47
N TYR A 62 5.75 -9.65 4.63
CA TYR A 62 5.35 -8.65 3.66
C TYR A 62 6.51 -7.70 3.40
N GLU A 63 6.79 -7.40 2.14
CA GLU A 63 7.77 -6.39 1.76
C GLU A 63 7.24 -5.53 0.62
N ILE A 64 7.67 -4.27 0.57
CA ILE A 64 7.50 -3.44 -0.61
C ILE A 64 8.55 -3.88 -1.64
N VAL A 65 8.14 -4.16 -2.86
CA VAL A 65 9.06 -4.59 -3.93
C VAL A 65 10.11 -3.49 -4.17
N GLY A 66 11.39 -3.86 -4.04
CA GLY A 66 12.53 -2.95 -4.17
C GLY A 66 13.09 -2.46 -2.83
N GLU A 67 12.36 -2.65 -1.73
CA GLU A 67 12.84 -2.37 -0.37
C GLU A 67 13.47 -3.63 0.24
N ASN A 68 14.37 -3.44 1.21
CA ASN A 68 15.08 -4.54 1.90
C ASN A 68 14.50 -4.88 3.27
N LEU A 69 13.30 -4.36 3.59
CA LEU A 69 12.69 -4.54 4.90
C LEU A 69 11.42 -5.40 4.80
N ARG A 70 11.39 -6.43 5.65
CA ARG A 70 10.28 -7.38 5.78
C ARG A 70 9.50 -7.12 7.05
N HIS A 71 8.18 -7.27 6.95
CA HIS A 71 7.25 -7.03 8.04
C HIS A 71 6.42 -8.29 8.30
N PRO A 72 6.08 -8.60 9.57
CA PRO A 72 5.28 -9.78 9.91
C PRO A 72 3.78 -9.60 9.63
N SER A 73 3.33 -8.37 9.36
CA SER A 73 1.96 -8.09 8.94
C SER A 73 1.88 -6.82 8.08
N LEU A 74 0.78 -6.66 7.33
CA LEU A 74 0.46 -5.40 6.66
C LEU A 74 0.32 -4.23 7.63
N HIS A 75 -0.12 -4.49 8.87
CA HIS A 75 -0.25 -3.45 9.89
C HIS A 75 1.13 -2.91 10.29
N ASP A 76 2.11 -3.79 10.49
CA ASP A 76 3.47 -3.41 10.85
C ASP A 76 4.18 -2.69 9.70
N LEU A 77 3.94 -3.13 8.46
CA LEU A 77 4.41 -2.45 7.25
C LEU A 77 3.88 -1.01 7.19
N VAL A 78 2.57 -0.83 7.36
CA VAL A 78 1.95 0.50 7.37
C VAL A 78 2.49 1.36 8.51
N ALA A 79 2.60 0.81 9.72
CA ALA A 79 3.10 1.54 10.89
C ALA A 79 4.55 2.03 10.68
N TYR A 80 5.38 1.25 10.01
CA TYR A 80 6.74 1.62 9.65
C TYR A 80 6.77 2.75 8.62
N TYR A 81 6.11 2.58 7.46
CA TYR A 81 6.16 3.56 6.36
C TYR A 81 5.33 4.82 6.58
N GLN A 82 4.55 4.89 7.67
CA GLN A 82 4.01 6.15 8.17
C GLN A 82 5.07 7.10 8.73
N ARG A 83 6.22 6.56 9.14
CA ARG A 83 7.34 7.32 9.74
C ARG A 83 8.58 7.34 8.86
N THR A 84 8.68 6.36 7.96
CA THR A 84 9.82 6.20 7.05
C THR A 84 9.37 6.45 5.61
N PRO A 85 10.02 7.35 4.86
CA PRO A 85 9.71 7.56 3.45
C PRO A 85 10.05 6.32 2.61
N ILE A 86 9.23 6.05 1.59
CA ILE A 86 9.52 5.07 0.54
C ILE A 86 10.18 5.82 -0.60
N TYR A 87 11.39 5.40 -0.99
CA TYR A 87 12.11 6.02 -2.11
C TYR A 87 11.85 5.22 -3.39
N PRO A 88 11.64 5.90 -4.53
CA PRO A 88 11.52 5.24 -5.83
C PRO A 88 12.86 4.68 -6.33
#